data_AF-A0AAV2CSM8-F1
#
_entry.id   AF-A0AAV2CSM8-F1
#
_cell.length_a   1.000
_cell.length_b   1.000
_cell.length_c   1.000
_cell.angle_alpha   90.00
_cell.angle_beta   90.00
_cell.angle_gamma   90.00
#
_symmetry.space_group_name_H-M   'P 1'
#
loop_
_entity.id
_entity.type
_entity.pdbx_description
1 polymer ?
#
loop_
_entity_poly.entity_id
_entity_poly.type
_entity_poly.pdbx_seq_one_letter_code
_entity_poly.pdbx_strand_id
1 'polypeptide(L)'
;MVPKALLAAVFLATVLISVSALDRGVTIYVNNKLSRKITVIAHCKSKDDDLHAHAIEAGTTYTWSFDQNWFGGTFFSCNLAVEDKRLSFTAFEQDDHSTYIDSYDVLDRGVYAVDLDSGEWLHLARWNVTR
;
A
#
# COMPACT_ATOMS: atom_id res chain seq x y z
N MET A 1 41.55 26.31 15.97
CA MET A 1 41.31 24.97 16.54
C MET A 1 39.81 24.76 16.65
N VAL A 2 39.24 23.85 15.86
CA VAL A 2 37.81 23.52 15.96
C VAL A 2 37.62 22.50 17.09
N PRO A 3 36.67 22.69 18.02
CA PRO A 3 36.43 21.74 19.11
C PRO A 3 36.00 20.38 18.54
N LYS A 4 36.56 19.28 19.05
CA LYS A 4 36.17 17.91 18.66
C LYS A 4 34.66 17.65 18.85
N ALA A 5 34.06 18.25 19.88
CA ALA A 5 32.63 18.20 20.12
C ALA A 5 31.80 18.86 19.00
N LEU A 6 32.31 19.93 18.38
CA LEU A 6 31.63 20.59 17.26
C LEU A 6 31.66 19.72 16.00
N LEU A 7 32.80 19.07 15.72
CA LEU A 7 32.91 18.11 14.62
C LEU A 7 31.97 16.90 14.81
N ALA A 8 31.87 16.37 16.03
CA ALA A 8 30.95 15.27 16.35
C ALA A 8 29.48 15.69 16.20
N ALA A 9 29.11 16.89 16.67
CA ALA A 9 27.76 17.42 16.54
C ALA A 9 27.37 17.68 15.08
N VAL A 10 28.30 18.20 14.27
CA VAL A 10 28.09 18.41 12.82
C VAL A 10 27.90 17.06 12.11
N PHE A 11 28.74 16.07 12.41
CA PHE A 11 28.60 14.73 11.83
C PHE A 11 27.25 14.09 12.19
N LEU A 12 26.87 14.12 13.47
CA LEU A 12 25.58 13.62 13.95
C LEU A 12 24.40 14.35 13.26
N ALA A 13 24.46 15.68 13.15
CA ALA A 13 23.43 16.45 12.47
C ALA A 13 23.34 16.08 10.98
N THR A 14 24.48 15.93 10.28
CA THR A 14 24.48 15.51 8.87
C THR A 14 23.93 14.10 8.67
N VAL A 15 24.22 13.17 9.58
CA VAL A 15 23.66 11.81 9.56
C VAL A 15 22.15 11.84 9.80
N LEU A 16 21.67 12.61 10.77
CA LEU A 16 20.23 12.76 11.05
C LEU A 16 19.47 13.40 9.86
N ILE A 17 20.05 14.43 9.24
CA ILE A 17 19.47 15.10 8.06
C ILE A 17 19.44 14.16 6.85
N SER A 18 20.49 13.35 6.64
CA SER A 18 20.53 12.40 5.52
C SER A 18 19.56 11.23 5.70
N VAL A 19 19.33 10.75 6.92
CA VAL A 19 18.31 9.72 7.22
C VAL A 19 16.89 10.23 6.94
N SER A 20 16.60 11.50 7.29
CA SER A 20 15.29 12.11 7.07
C SER A 20 15.02 12.50 5.61
N ALA A 21 16.06 12.81 4.83
CA ALA A 21 15.95 13.09 3.39
C ALA A 21 15.67 11.84 2.52
N LEU A 22 15.54 10.67 3.14
CA LEU A 22 15.31 9.38 2.50
C LEU A 22 13.96 8.78 2.86
N ASP A 23 13.01 9.64 3.22
CA ASP A 23 11.63 9.28 3.41
C ASP A 23 11.03 8.80 2.07
N ARG A 24 10.68 7.51 2.02
CA ARG A 24 10.04 6.84 0.88
C ARG A 24 8.62 6.42 1.26
N GLY A 25 7.89 7.32 1.91
CA GLY A 25 6.49 7.11 2.28
C GLY A 25 5.63 6.70 1.08
N VAL A 26 4.84 5.66 1.28
CA VAL A 26 3.87 5.12 0.33
C VAL A 26 2.49 5.22 0.97
N THR A 27 1.47 5.58 0.19
CA THR A 27 0.08 5.56 0.64
C THR A 27 -0.75 4.72 -0.31
N ILE A 28 -1.47 3.73 0.22
CA ILE A 28 -2.31 2.84 -0.58
C ILE A 28 -3.78 3.23 -0.43
N TYR A 29 -4.53 3.17 -1.53
CA TYR A 29 -5.95 3.47 -1.61
C TYR A 29 -6.72 2.28 -2.16
N VAL A 30 -7.68 1.78 -1.39
CA VAL A 30 -8.63 0.73 -1.82
C VAL A 30 -10.03 1.33 -1.89
N ASN A 31 -10.50 1.58 -3.12
CA ASN A 31 -11.75 2.26 -3.38
C ASN A 31 -12.87 1.26 -3.62
N ASN A 32 -13.92 1.29 -2.79
CA ASN A 32 -15.08 0.45 -3.01
C ASN A 32 -16.02 1.09 -4.05
N LYS A 33 -15.96 0.58 -5.28
CA LYS A 33 -16.77 1.05 -6.42
C LYS A 33 -17.75 -0.02 -6.93
N LEU A 34 -18.14 -0.97 -6.08
CA LEU A 34 -19.14 -1.99 -6.43
C LEU A 34 -20.47 -1.35 -6.82
N SER A 35 -21.06 -1.80 -7.93
CA SER A 35 -22.30 -1.21 -8.46
C SER A 35 -23.48 -1.42 -7.51
N ARG A 36 -23.47 -2.54 -6.78
CA ARG A 36 -24.51 -2.94 -5.82
C ARG A 36 -24.49 -2.13 -4.53
N LYS A 37 -23.54 -1.20 -4.34
CA LYS A 37 -23.37 -0.40 -3.12
C LYS A 37 -23.29 -1.24 -1.84
N ILE A 38 -22.54 -2.34 -1.89
CA ILE A 38 -22.32 -3.24 -0.76
C ILE A 38 -20.98 -2.91 -0.10
N THR A 39 -20.90 -3.07 1.22
CA THR A 39 -19.67 -2.90 1.98
C THR A 39 -18.68 -4.03 1.67
N VAL A 40 -17.42 -3.68 1.43
CA VAL A 40 -16.32 -4.64 1.26
C VAL A 40 -15.59 -4.76 2.60
N ILE A 41 -15.32 -5.98 3.05
CA ILE A 41 -14.40 -6.21 4.17
C ILE A 41 -13.01 -6.43 3.59
N ALA A 42 -12.07 -5.51 3.87
CA ALA A 42 -10.68 -5.62 3.47
C ALA A 42 -9.82 -6.02 4.67
N HIS A 43 -9.08 -7.11 4.54
CA HIS A 43 -8.02 -7.49 5.49
C HIS A 43 -6.68 -7.43 4.76
N CYS A 44 -5.95 -6.36 5.01
CA CYS A 44 -4.63 -6.12 4.45
C CYS A 44 -3.57 -6.35 5.52
N LYS A 45 -2.46 -6.95 5.12
CA LYS A 45 -1.33 -7.17 6.02
C LYS A 45 -0.03 -7.21 5.25
N SER A 46 1.03 -6.77 5.91
CA SER A 46 2.39 -7.09 5.52
C SER A 46 2.89 -8.32 6.28
N LYS A 47 4.16 -8.65 6.09
CA LYS A 47 4.84 -9.65 6.92
C LYS A 47 4.92 -9.22 8.39
N ASP A 48 5.15 -7.93 8.63
CA ASP A 48 5.52 -7.40 9.93
C ASP A 48 4.38 -6.59 10.60
N ASP A 49 3.35 -6.21 9.84
CA ASP A 49 2.23 -5.38 10.28
C ASP A 49 0.89 -5.93 9.79
N ASP A 50 -0.02 -6.21 10.72
CA ASP A 50 -1.39 -6.60 10.41
C ASP A 50 -2.28 -5.37 10.53
N LEU A 51 -2.80 -4.89 9.40
CA LEU A 51 -3.67 -3.71 9.37
C LEU A 51 -5.10 -4.04 9.81
N HIS A 52 -5.36 -5.28 10.21
CA HIS A 52 -6.67 -5.78 10.64
C HIS A 52 -7.74 -5.68 9.54
N ALA A 53 -8.95 -6.12 9.87
CA ALA A 53 -10.08 -6.03 8.97
C ALA A 53 -10.73 -4.64 9.04
N HIS A 54 -10.92 -4.02 7.88
CA HIS A 54 -11.60 -2.74 7.71
C HIS A 54 -12.84 -2.90 6.82
N ALA A 55 -13.95 -2.29 7.25
CA ALA A 55 -15.16 -2.19 6.46
C ALA A 55 -15.07 -0.96 5.55
N ILE A 56 -15.13 -1.18 4.24
CA ILE A 56 -15.15 -0.12 3.22
C ILE A 56 -16.58 0.03 2.73
N GLU A 57 -17.27 1.06 3.21
CA GLU A 57 -18.62 1.38 2.76
C GLU A 57 -18.69 1.68 1.25
N ALA A 58 -19.88 1.63 0.69
CA ALA A 58 -20.07 1.89 -0.74
C ALA A 58 -19.63 3.30 -1.14
N GLY A 59 -18.72 3.41 -2.11
CA GLY A 59 -18.22 4.68 -2.60
C GLY A 59 -17.18 5.34 -1.69
N THR A 60 -16.71 4.65 -0.64
CA THR A 60 -15.63 5.15 0.23
C THR A 60 -14.31 4.43 -0.05
N THR A 61 -13.26 4.91 0.59
CA THR A 61 -11.89 4.44 0.39
C THR A 61 -11.31 4.03 1.74
N TYR A 62 -10.63 2.88 1.74
CA TYR A 62 -9.72 2.51 2.82
C TYR A 62 -8.31 2.91 2.43
N THR A 63 -7.62 3.62 3.32
CA THR A 63 -6.29 4.17 3.08
C THR A 63 -5.38 3.88 4.25
N TRP A 64 -4.12 3.57 3.95
CA TRP A 64 -3.05 3.52 4.93
C TRP A 64 -1.73 3.99 4.31
N SER A 65 -0.81 4.45 5.16
CA SER A 65 0.51 4.92 4.76
C SER A 65 1.58 4.18 5.54
N PHE A 66 2.73 3.96 4.91
CA PHE A 66 3.88 3.31 5.51
C PHE A 66 5.18 3.79 4.87
N ASP A 67 6.28 3.63 5.59
CA ASP A 67 7.61 3.89 5.06
C ASP A 67 8.21 2.60 4.50
N GLN A 68 8.79 2.69 3.31
CA GLN A 68 9.51 1.57 2.73
C GLN A 68 10.75 1.24 3.56
N ASN A 69 11.07 -0.05 3.68
CA ASN A 69 12.30 -0.46 4.36
C ASN A 69 13.51 -0.13 3.48
N TRP A 70 14.56 0.43 4.09
CA TRP A 70 15.81 0.72 3.40
C TRP A 70 16.43 -0.49 2.71
N PHE A 71 16.30 -1.67 3.32
CA PHE A 71 16.86 -2.92 2.83
C PHE A 71 15.90 -3.72 1.94
N GLY A 72 14.79 -3.11 1.52
CA GLY A 72 13.77 -3.81 0.74
C GLY A 72 12.84 -4.67 1.60
N GLY A 73 11.98 -5.44 0.91
CA GLY A 73 11.17 -6.48 1.53
C GLY A 73 9.85 -6.01 2.14
N THR A 74 9.50 -4.73 2.01
CA THR A 74 8.14 -4.29 2.33
C THR A 74 7.15 -4.91 1.34
N PHE A 75 6.19 -5.67 1.83
CA PHE A 75 5.20 -6.37 1.02
C PHE A 75 3.86 -6.29 1.72
N PHE A 76 2.79 -5.91 1.01
CA PHE A 76 1.42 -5.91 1.50
C PHE A 76 0.53 -6.78 0.62
N SER A 77 -0.20 -7.69 1.25
CA SER A 77 -1.25 -8.49 0.62
C SER A 77 -2.61 -8.13 1.22
N CYS A 78 -3.63 -8.08 0.37
CA CYS A 78 -5.00 -7.78 0.78
C CYS A 78 -5.93 -8.93 0.42
N ASN A 79 -6.80 -9.28 1.36
CA ASN A 79 -7.92 -10.19 1.15
C ASN A 79 -9.21 -9.39 1.26
N LEU A 80 -10.03 -9.41 0.21
CA LEU A 80 -11.33 -8.77 0.20
C LEU A 80 -12.44 -9.81 0.31
N ALA A 81 -13.47 -9.50 1.08
CA ALA A 81 -14.66 -10.32 1.22
C ALA A 81 -15.93 -9.49 1.05
N VAL A 82 -16.89 -10.06 0.30
CA VAL A 82 -18.23 -9.53 0.09
C VAL A 82 -19.17 -10.72 0.02
N GLU A 83 -20.18 -10.79 0.92
CA GLU A 83 -21.11 -11.92 0.97
C GLU A 83 -20.36 -13.28 1.04
N ASP A 84 -20.57 -14.16 0.05
CA ASP A 84 -19.92 -15.46 -0.13
C ASP A 84 -18.70 -15.42 -1.05
N LYS A 85 -18.27 -14.23 -1.47
CA LYS A 85 -17.15 -14.01 -2.39
C LYS A 85 -15.92 -13.53 -1.67
N ARG A 86 -14.77 -14.03 -2.12
CA ARG A 86 -13.45 -13.60 -1.68
C ARG A 86 -12.52 -13.39 -2.86
N LEU A 87 -11.57 -12.48 -2.72
CA LEU A 87 -10.42 -12.35 -3.61
C LEU A 87 -9.19 -11.92 -2.82
N SER A 88 -8.02 -12.14 -3.39
CA SER A 88 -6.74 -11.71 -2.84
C SER A 88 -5.91 -11.04 -3.92
N PHE A 89 -5.16 -10.00 -3.56
CA PHE A 89 -4.22 -9.34 -4.46
C PHE A 89 -3.03 -8.76 -3.68
N THR A 90 -1.92 -8.52 -4.37
CA THR A 90 -0.76 -7.81 -3.83
C THR A 90 -1.00 -6.31 -3.96
N ALA A 91 -1.06 -5.61 -2.82
CA ALA A 91 -1.29 -4.17 -2.76
C ALA A 91 0.01 -3.35 -2.73
N PHE A 92 1.13 -3.99 -2.42
CA PHE A 92 2.44 -3.38 -2.56
C PHE A 92 3.51 -4.47 -2.50
N GLU A 93 4.53 -4.36 -3.33
CA GLU A 93 5.75 -5.15 -3.24
C GLU A 93 6.91 -4.22 -3.56
N GLN A 94 7.85 -4.11 -2.61
CA GLN A 94 9.00 -3.24 -2.78
C GLN A 94 9.97 -3.85 -3.78
N ASP A 95 10.16 -3.17 -4.91
CA ASP A 95 11.16 -3.50 -5.92
C ASP A 95 12.10 -2.30 -6.19
N ASP A 96 13.03 -2.46 -7.13
CA ASP A 96 13.99 -1.41 -7.51
C ASP A 96 13.40 -0.36 -8.48
N HIS A 97 12.09 -0.42 -8.79
CA HIS A 97 11.46 0.53 -9.70
C HIS A 97 11.02 1.83 -9.01
N SER A 98 10.98 2.91 -9.77
CA SER A 98 10.55 4.23 -9.29
C SER A 98 9.04 4.39 -9.20
N THR A 99 8.27 3.56 -9.91
CA THR A 99 6.82 3.68 -10.05
C THR A 99 6.16 2.45 -9.44
N TYR A 100 5.21 2.67 -8.53
CA TYR A 100 4.38 1.62 -7.94
C TYR A 100 2.89 1.97 -8.12
N ILE A 101 2.06 0.95 -8.16
CA ILE A 101 0.61 1.10 -8.11
C ILE A 101 0.21 1.38 -6.67
N ASP A 102 -0.55 2.45 -6.45
CA ASP A 102 -0.97 2.88 -5.13
C ASP A 102 -2.50 2.94 -4.97
N SER A 103 -3.25 2.81 -6.06
CA SER A 103 -4.71 2.97 -6.07
C SER A 103 -5.41 1.80 -6.75
N TYR A 104 -6.37 1.22 -6.04
CA TYR A 104 -7.09 0.02 -6.42
C TYR A 104 -8.59 0.27 -6.45
N ASP A 105 -9.24 -0.10 -7.55
CA ASP A 105 -10.68 -0.03 -7.73
C ASP A 105 -11.31 -1.40 -7.57
N VAL A 106 -12.15 -1.55 -6.55
CA VAL A 106 -12.93 -2.77 -6.29
C VAL A 106 -14.24 -2.68 -7.06
N LEU A 107 -14.36 -3.51 -8.10
CA LEU A 107 -15.48 -3.55 -9.03
C LEU A 107 -16.14 -4.94 -9.04
N ASP A 108 -17.28 -5.05 -9.72
CA ASP A 108 -18.10 -6.27 -9.73
C ASP A 108 -17.36 -7.50 -10.30
N ARG A 109 -16.36 -7.26 -11.17
CA ARG A 109 -15.54 -8.30 -11.78
C ARG A 109 -14.25 -8.62 -11.00
N GLY A 110 -13.90 -7.80 -10.02
CA GLY A 110 -12.70 -7.96 -9.21
C GLY A 110 -11.98 -6.64 -8.97
N VAL A 111 -10.67 -6.71 -8.75
CA VAL A 111 -9.83 -5.54 -8.45
C VAL A 111 -9.08 -5.10 -9.70
N TYR A 112 -9.06 -3.79 -9.92
CA TYR A 112 -8.38 -3.14 -11.01
C TYR A 112 -7.43 -2.06 -10.50
N ALA A 113 -6.41 -1.76 -11.28
CA ALA A 113 -5.54 -0.61 -11.09
C ALA A 113 -5.16 -0.02 -12.46
N VAL A 114 -4.61 1.18 -12.45
CA VAL A 114 -4.03 1.81 -13.64
C VAL A 114 -2.53 1.81 -13.50
N ASP A 115 -1.85 1.31 -14.53
CA ASP A 115 -0.41 1.48 -14.68
C ASP A 115 -0.14 2.96 -15.02
N LEU A 116 0.61 3.66 -14.17
CA LEU A 116 0.80 5.10 -14.30
C LEU A 116 1.73 5.49 -15.45
N ASP A 117 2.59 4.57 -15.91
CA ASP A 117 3.55 4.84 -16.98
C ASP A 117 2.88 4.71 -18.35
N SER A 118 2.03 3.70 -18.53
CA SER A 118 1.34 3.39 -19.79
C SER A 118 -0.10 3.93 -19.86
N GLY A 119 -0.74 4.17 -18.70
CA GLY A 119 -2.16 4.47 -18.59
C GLY A 119 -3.09 3.27 -18.80
N GLU A 120 -2.54 2.06 -18.89
CA GLU A 120 -3.34 0.85 -19.12
C GLU A 120 -4.05 0.38 -17.84
N TRP A 121 -5.25 -0.18 -18.02
CA TRP A 121 -6.00 -0.80 -16.92
C TRP A 121 -5.56 -2.25 -16.71
N LEU A 122 -5.10 -2.54 -15.51
CA LEU A 122 -4.67 -3.86 -15.07
C LEU A 122 -5.79 -4.55 -14.30
N HIS A 123 -6.17 -5.76 -14.71
CA HIS A 123 -7.09 -6.63 -13.94
C HIS A 123 -6.28 -7.52 -13.01
N LEU A 124 -6.23 -7.17 -11.72
CA LEU A 124 -5.30 -7.78 -10.75
C LEU A 124 -5.83 -9.08 -10.15
N ALA A 125 -7.14 -9.12 -9.88
CA ALA A 125 -7.76 -10.27 -9.23
C ALA A 125 -9.24 -10.38 -9.56
N ARG A 126 -9.79 -11.59 -9.49
CA ARG A 126 -11.22 -11.90 -9.68
C ARG A 126 -11.83 -12.46 -8.39
N TRP A 127 -13.10 -12.16 -8.16
CA TRP A 127 -13.91 -12.78 -7.10
C TRP A 127 -14.07 -14.28 -7.29
N ASN A 128 -13.80 -15.05 -6.24
CA ASN A 128 -14.09 -16.48 -6.13
C ASN A 128 -15.22 -16.70 -5.13
N VAL A 129 -16.13 -17.62 -5.44
CA VAL A 129 -17.18 -18.06 -4.51
C VAL A 129 -16.58 -19.07 -3.53
N THR A 130 -16.70 -18.81 -2.24
CA THR A 130 -16.36 -19.82 -1.23
C THR A 130 -17.55 -20.76 -1.04
N ARG A 131 -17.38 -22.03 -1.44
CA ARG A 131 -18.33 -23.11 -1.14
C ARG A 131 -18.27 -23.53 0.32
#